data_AF-A0A7Y9L4K6-F1
#
_entry.id   AF-A0A7Y9L4K6-F1
#
_cell.length_a   1.000
_cell.length_b   1.000
_cell.length_c   1.000
_cell.angle_alpha   90.00
_cell.angle_beta   90.00
_cell.angle_gamma   90.00
#
_symmetry.space_group_name_H-M   'P 1'
#
loop_
_entity.id
_entity.type
_entity.pdbx_description
1 polymer ?
#
loop_
_entity_poly.entity_id
_entity_poly.type
_entity_poly.pdbx_seq_one_letter_code
_entity_poly.pdbx_strand_id
1 'polypeptide(L)'
;MKNNLKALALAAAVLCAMPHAQAANANEEATKRHFAALIAPGKEPKLAELTMFFTMMPKGGDLHHHYSGAIYAEQYLEWVDKEGFCVNKANYTIEKNKPHDGCVSGQGVMNDNTLLANLLQRWSDKDFYNHGAVQSPPDRQFFDTFAYFNPVASTNAVDGLQRLKQRAIQENLSYIETIYEIAPIAQDADFDKKALAGGVSDADFAALITKLDQDQAFQGWIGAYLKNVETVSAGIDDANFTLRYQPFALRFLSPSQVFSQIVSSFKLASSNPKIVGVNIVGQESVNVSMRDYALHMQMFKFMKAKYPQVKLALHAGELSLGMVPPEGLTFHIKDAIDVAGASRIGHGMDIAHESNPLAIMKKMHDQKIAVEVNLSSNDFILGIKDQAHPVTLYRKYGVPYVLSTDDAGVSRNNLSGEYVLYAARYQPDYAEVKKLSYDSIRYSFLAEADKQRLLKALDGKFAKFEAEIAGADAKAKR
;
A
#
# COMPACT_ATOMS: atom_id res chain seq x y z
N MET A 1 -9.76 61.14 12.38
CA MET A 1 -8.54 60.33 12.69
C MET A 1 -8.81 58.84 12.96
N LYS A 2 -9.88 58.20 12.42
CA LYS A 2 -10.15 56.76 12.64
C LYS A 2 -10.07 55.85 11.40
N ASN A 3 -9.81 56.41 10.21
CA ASN A 3 -9.73 55.62 8.95
C ASN A 3 -8.30 55.22 8.52
N ASN A 4 -7.23 55.69 9.18
CA ASN A 4 -5.84 55.36 8.79
C ASN A 4 -5.25 54.13 9.49
N LEU A 5 -5.88 53.59 10.54
CA LEU A 5 -5.34 52.45 11.30
C LEU A 5 -5.57 51.10 10.61
N LYS A 6 -6.64 50.94 9.82
CA LYS A 6 -6.90 49.68 9.08
C LYS A 6 -6.00 49.53 7.85
N ALA A 7 -5.62 50.62 7.20
CA ALA A 7 -4.70 50.60 6.06
C ALA A 7 -3.25 50.32 6.48
N LEU A 8 -2.80 50.84 7.63
CA LEU A 8 -1.47 50.50 8.18
C LEU A 8 -1.36 49.06 8.66
N ALA A 9 -2.43 48.48 9.23
CA ALA A 9 -2.43 47.07 9.65
C ALA A 9 -2.36 46.09 8.47
N LEU A 10 -3.00 46.43 7.34
CA LEU A 10 -2.92 45.63 6.11
C LEU A 10 -1.55 45.77 5.43
N ALA A 11 -0.97 46.98 5.41
CA ALA A 11 0.36 47.22 4.84
C ALA A 11 1.48 46.55 5.64
N ALA A 12 1.41 46.55 6.98
CA ALA A 12 2.38 45.89 7.85
C ALA A 12 2.34 44.36 7.73
N ALA A 13 1.16 43.76 7.56
CA ALA A 13 1.03 42.33 7.30
C ALA A 13 1.61 41.91 5.94
N VAL A 14 1.47 42.77 4.92
CA VAL A 14 2.04 42.55 3.58
C VAL A 14 3.57 42.70 3.59
N LEU A 15 4.13 43.66 4.35
CA LEU A 15 5.58 43.87 4.47
C LEU A 15 6.31 42.77 5.27
N CYS A 16 5.65 42.11 6.23
CA CYS A 16 6.23 40.99 6.98
C CYS A 16 6.13 39.63 6.24
N ALA A 17 5.18 39.48 5.31
CA ALA A 17 4.98 38.24 4.54
C ALA A 17 5.94 38.11 3.34
N MET A 18 6.35 39.22 2.73
CA MET A 18 7.24 39.21 1.55
C MET A 18 8.62 38.58 1.81
N PRO A 19 9.35 38.88 2.91
CA PRO A 19 10.67 38.29 3.16
C PRO A 19 10.60 36.76 3.39
N HIS A 20 9.55 36.30 4.06
CA HIS A 20 9.35 34.87 4.33
C HIS A 20 9.04 34.08 3.06
N ALA A 21 8.18 34.61 2.19
CA ALA A 21 7.88 34.00 0.90
C ALA A 21 9.10 33.96 -0.04
N GLN A 22 9.92 35.01 -0.02
CA GLN A 22 11.14 35.07 -0.82
C GLN A 22 12.22 34.10 -0.34
N ALA A 23 12.39 33.95 0.97
CA ALA A 23 13.32 32.98 1.57
C ALA A 23 12.88 31.51 1.33
N ALA A 24 11.58 31.22 1.45
CA ALA A 24 11.03 29.90 1.15
C ALA A 24 11.30 29.50 -0.31
N ASN A 25 11.07 30.41 -1.25
CA ASN A 25 11.38 30.19 -2.67
C ASN A 25 12.90 29.96 -2.90
N ALA A 26 13.76 30.73 -2.25
CA ALA A 26 15.21 30.54 -2.35
C ALA A 26 15.70 29.18 -1.81
N ASN A 27 15.09 28.68 -0.72
CA ASN A 27 15.40 27.38 -0.16
C ASN A 27 14.95 26.25 -1.09
N GLU A 28 13.73 26.31 -1.61
CA GLU A 28 13.24 25.32 -2.59
C GLU A 28 14.16 25.26 -3.82
N GLU A 29 14.60 26.41 -4.35
CA GLU A 29 15.54 26.46 -5.48
C GLU A 29 16.93 25.88 -5.13
N ALA A 30 17.40 26.03 -3.90
CA ALA A 30 18.62 25.38 -3.44
C ALA A 30 18.45 23.86 -3.36
N THR A 31 17.33 23.38 -2.79
CA THR A 31 16.98 21.96 -2.72
C THR A 31 16.83 21.35 -4.11
N LYS A 32 16.21 22.04 -5.08
CA LYS A 32 16.14 21.61 -6.49
C LYS A 32 17.52 21.36 -7.07
N ARG A 33 18.45 22.31 -6.90
CA ARG A 33 19.83 22.17 -7.39
C ARG A 33 20.59 21.05 -6.68
N HIS A 34 20.42 20.90 -5.37
CA HIS A 34 21.00 19.81 -4.60
C HIS A 34 20.54 18.46 -5.14
N PHE A 35 19.21 18.25 -5.23
CA PHE A 35 18.62 17.02 -5.72
C PHE A 35 19.04 16.69 -7.15
N ALA A 36 19.04 17.67 -8.06
CA ALA A 36 19.49 17.48 -9.43
C ALA A 36 20.97 17.01 -9.51
N ALA A 37 21.82 17.40 -8.56
CA ALA A 37 23.20 16.93 -8.50
C ALA A 37 23.32 15.47 -8.01
N LEU A 38 22.32 14.94 -7.30
CA LEU A 38 22.28 13.55 -6.82
C LEU A 38 21.92 12.54 -7.93
N ILE A 39 21.19 12.99 -8.96
CA ILE A 39 20.69 12.17 -10.08
C ILE A 39 21.09 12.76 -11.45
N ALA A 40 22.26 13.40 -11.52
CA ALA A 40 22.69 14.11 -12.71
C ALA A 40 22.68 13.20 -13.96
N PRO A 41 22.02 13.59 -15.07
CA PRO A 41 21.95 12.78 -16.28
C PRO A 41 23.34 12.36 -16.79
N GLY A 42 23.47 11.10 -17.20
CA GLY A 42 24.74 10.53 -17.68
C GLY A 42 25.77 10.23 -16.57
N LYS A 43 25.37 10.32 -15.29
CA LYS A 43 26.18 9.89 -14.14
C LYS A 43 25.40 8.87 -13.30
N GLU A 44 26.14 8.02 -12.60
CA GLU A 44 25.56 7.13 -11.61
C GLU A 44 24.90 7.93 -10.47
N PRO A 45 23.65 7.60 -10.08
CA PRO A 45 22.98 8.22 -8.96
C PRO A 45 23.77 8.07 -7.66
N LYS A 46 23.79 9.13 -6.84
CA LYS A 46 24.49 9.13 -5.55
C LYS A 46 23.65 8.48 -4.45
N LEU A 47 23.58 7.15 -4.46
CA LEU A 47 22.62 6.39 -3.63
C LEU A 47 22.68 6.72 -2.13
N ALA A 48 23.86 6.82 -1.51
CA ALA A 48 23.97 7.14 -0.09
C ALA A 48 23.43 8.54 0.25
N GLU A 49 23.72 9.54 -0.60
CA GLU A 49 23.20 10.90 -0.45
C GLU A 49 21.68 10.95 -0.72
N LEU A 50 21.18 10.18 -1.70
CA LEU A 50 19.74 10.03 -1.96
C LEU A 50 19.00 9.40 -0.76
N THR A 51 19.57 8.36 -0.16
CA THR A 51 18.98 7.73 1.03
C THR A 51 18.86 8.72 2.17
N MET A 52 19.90 9.52 2.44
CA MET A 52 19.83 10.58 3.44
C MET A 52 18.77 11.63 3.07
N PHE A 53 18.77 12.11 1.83
CA PHE A 53 17.80 13.09 1.33
C PHE A 53 16.36 12.62 1.52
N PHE A 54 16.05 11.40 1.09
CA PHE A 54 14.70 10.85 1.17
C PHE A 54 14.29 10.44 2.58
N THR A 55 15.23 10.06 3.45
CA THR A 55 14.93 9.84 4.87
C THR A 55 14.44 11.13 5.53
N MET A 56 15.08 12.26 5.20
CA MET A 56 14.70 13.59 5.70
C MET A 56 13.45 14.17 5.03
N MET A 57 13.18 13.80 3.77
CA MET A 57 12.09 14.38 3.00
C MET A 57 10.71 14.00 3.55
N PRO A 58 9.78 14.96 3.70
CA PRO A 58 8.37 14.67 3.97
C PRO A 58 7.74 13.91 2.79
N LYS A 59 7.17 12.73 3.06
CA LYS A 59 6.61 11.83 2.02
C LYS A 59 5.08 11.80 1.96
N GLY A 60 4.42 12.57 2.83
CA GLY A 60 2.95 12.59 2.92
C GLY A 60 2.40 11.31 3.55
N GLY A 61 2.21 10.27 2.74
CA GLY A 61 1.59 9.03 3.16
C GLY A 61 1.79 7.86 2.20
N ASP A 62 1.53 6.67 2.72
CA ASP A 62 1.63 5.38 2.03
C ASP A 62 0.22 4.83 1.79
N LEU A 63 -0.16 4.62 0.52
CA LEU A 63 -1.54 4.30 0.12
C LEU A 63 -1.75 2.84 -0.28
N HIS A 64 -0.68 2.09 -0.44
CA HIS A 64 -0.70 0.68 -0.76
C HIS A 64 0.26 -0.03 0.18
N HIS A 65 -0.31 -0.50 1.28
CA HIS A 65 0.43 -1.01 2.42
C HIS A 65 -0.39 -2.14 3.03
N HIS A 66 0.14 -3.36 3.09
CA HIS A 66 -0.53 -4.49 3.72
C HIS A 66 -0.08 -4.63 5.17
N TYR A 67 -1.03 -4.67 6.11
CA TYR A 67 -0.68 -4.73 7.53
C TYR A 67 0.23 -5.92 7.86
N SER A 68 -0.10 -7.13 7.38
CA SER A 68 0.67 -8.32 7.70
C SER A 68 2.07 -8.30 7.10
N GLY A 69 2.24 -7.99 5.81
CA GLY A 69 3.58 -8.00 5.24
C GLY A 69 4.41 -6.76 5.54
N ALA A 70 3.85 -5.71 6.16
CA ALA A 70 4.63 -4.59 6.68
C ALA A 70 5.29 -4.86 8.06
N ILE A 71 4.85 -5.89 8.78
CA ILE A 71 5.49 -6.33 10.03
C ILE A 71 6.72 -7.16 9.68
N TYR A 72 7.85 -6.89 10.33
CA TYR A 72 9.08 -7.64 10.04
C TYR A 72 9.04 -8.96 10.82
N ALA A 73 9.62 -10.01 10.23
CA ALA A 73 9.72 -11.35 10.82
C ALA A 73 10.19 -11.36 12.28
N GLU A 74 11.13 -10.48 12.65
CA GLU A 74 11.65 -10.37 14.01
C GLU A 74 10.56 -9.96 15.02
N GLN A 75 9.59 -9.12 14.64
CA GLN A 75 8.46 -8.81 15.52
C GLN A 75 7.49 -9.99 15.64
N TYR A 76 7.32 -10.79 14.56
CA TYR A 76 6.53 -12.01 14.66
C TYR A 76 7.15 -13.01 15.64
N LEU A 77 8.48 -13.09 15.73
CA LEU A 77 9.16 -13.91 16.75
C LEU A 77 8.86 -13.41 18.18
N GLU A 78 8.78 -12.10 18.41
CA GLU A 78 8.32 -11.56 19.71
C GLU A 78 6.88 -12.03 20.02
N TRP A 79 6.01 -12.10 19.01
CA TRP A 79 4.60 -12.49 19.19
C TRP A 79 4.41 -13.99 19.35
N VAL A 80 5.25 -14.82 18.70
CA VAL A 80 5.36 -16.25 18.97
C VAL A 80 5.57 -16.48 20.47
N ASP A 81 6.49 -15.74 21.09
CA ASP A 81 6.77 -15.86 22.52
C ASP A 81 5.60 -15.39 23.40
N LYS A 82 4.93 -14.28 23.02
CA LYS A 82 3.75 -13.78 23.75
C LYS A 82 2.59 -14.78 23.77
N GLU A 83 2.35 -15.48 22.66
CA GLU A 83 1.33 -16.51 22.56
C GLU A 83 1.75 -17.86 23.18
N GLY A 84 3.02 -17.98 23.59
CA GLY A 84 3.57 -19.24 24.12
C GLY A 84 3.72 -20.32 23.05
N PHE A 85 3.86 -19.92 21.79
CA PHE A 85 4.08 -20.77 20.62
C PHE A 85 5.57 -21.04 20.41
N CYS A 86 5.92 -21.83 19.40
CA CYS A 86 7.30 -22.07 19.01
C CYS A 86 7.46 -22.16 17.49
N VAL A 87 8.69 -22.06 17.01
CA VAL A 87 9.08 -22.19 15.60
C VAL A 87 9.76 -23.54 15.38
N ASN A 88 9.21 -24.32 14.46
CA ASN A 88 9.79 -25.59 14.06
C ASN A 88 11.14 -25.37 13.35
N LYS A 89 12.20 -26.03 13.81
CA LYS A 89 13.56 -25.84 13.29
C LYS A 89 13.78 -26.40 11.87
N ALA A 90 12.94 -27.32 11.43
CA ALA A 90 13.11 -28.01 10.14
C ALA A 90 12.35 -27.33 9.01
N ASN A 91 11.09 -26.94 9.25
CA ASN A 91 10.23 -26.36 8.23
C ASN A 91 9.93 -24.87 8.46
N TYR A 92 10.35 -24.27 9.59
CA TYR A 92 10.20 -22.85 9.92
C TYR A 92 8.75 -22.37 10.08
N THR A 93 7.79 -23.27 10.24
CA THR A 93 6.39 -22.91 10.56
C THR A 93 6.21 -22.71 12.06
N ILE A 94 5.25 -21.86 12.43
CA ILE A 94 4.84 -21.68 13.84
C ILE A 94 3.95 -22.85 14.26
N GLU A 95 4.29 -23.49 15.37
CA GLU A 95 3.48 -24.48 16.04
C GLU A 95 2.76 -23.87 17.26
N LYS A 96 1.46 -24.16 17.43
CA LYS A 96 0.61 -23.60 18.52
C LYS A 96 0.77 -24.38 19.83
N ASN A 97 2.01 -24.65 20.22
CA ASN A 97 2.44 -25.41 21.39
C ASN A 97 3.66 -24.72 22.02
N LYS A 98 3.94 -25.07 23.27
CA LYS A 98 5.14 -24.57 23.96
C LYS A 98 6.41 -25.16 23.31
N PRO A 99 7.55 -24.45 23.38
CA PRO A 99 8.83 -24.98 22.90
C PRO A 99 9.14 -26.38 23.43
N HIS A 100 9.68 -27.23 22.56
CA HIS A 100 10.04 -28.63 22.84
C HIS A 100 11.18 -29.10 21.93
N ASP A 101 11.56 -30.38 22.00
CA ASP A 101 12.59 -30.90 21.09
C ASP A 101 12.13 -30.80 19.63
N GLY A 102 12.86 -30.05 18.81
CA GLY A 102 12.50 -29.76 17.42
C GLY A 102 11.83 -28.39 17.18
N CYS A 103 11.35 -27.70 18.23
CA CYS A 103 10.63 -26.44 18.11
C CYS A 103 11.06 -25.43 19.19
N VAL A 104 11.56 -24.26 18.79
CA VAL A 104 12.20 -23.29 19.71
C VAL A 104 11.35 -22.03 19.89
N SER A 105 11.53 -21.32 21.00
CA SER A 105 10.92 -20.00 21.18
C SER A 105 11.37 -19.00 20.11
N GLY A 106 10.64 -17.91 19.92
CA GLY A 106 11.05 -16.79 19.10
C GLY A 106 12.41 -16.22 19.54
N GLN A 107 12.61 -16.02 20.85
CA GLN A 107 13.92 -15.66 21.38
C GLN A 107 15.00 -16.73 21.11
N GLY A 108 14.63 -18.01 21.08
CA GLY A 108 15.50 -19.11 20.71
C GLY A 108 15.99 -18.98 19.27
N VAL A 109 15.10 -18.62 18.34
CA VAL A 109 15.47 -18.28 16.95
C VAL A 109 16.42 -17.07 16.94
N MET A 110 16.07 -15.98 17.64
CA MET A 110 16.89 -14.76 17.66
C MET A 110 18.30 -14.96 18.23
N ASN A 111 18.49 -15.98 19.09
CA ASN A 111 19.78 -16.32 19.68
C ASN A 111 20.63 -17.30 18.83
N ASP A 112 20.06 -17.88 17.78
CA ASP A 112 20.75 -18.76 16.83
C ASP A 112 20.85 -18.09 15.45
N ASN A 113 22.02 -17.52 15.15
CA ASN A 113 22.25 -16.78 13.91
C ASN A 113 21.98 -17.59 12.64
N THR A 114 22.23 -18.90 12.67
CA THR A 114 22.00 -19.76 11.50
C THR A 114 20.52 -20.00 11.31
N LEU A 115 19.81 -20.30 12.41
CA LEU A 115 18.36 -20.50 12.38
C LEU A 115 17.64 -19.21 11.98
N LEU A 116 18.04 -18.06 12.53
CA LEU A 116 17.50 -16.76 12.16
C LEU A 116 17.71 -16.45 10.68
N ALA A 117 18.93 -16.62 10.15
CA ALA A 117 19.20 -16.36 8.73
C ALA A 117 18.32 -17.23 7.82
N ASN A 118 18.20 -18.52 8.12
CA ASN A 118 17.36 -19.44 7.36
C ASN A 118 15.86 -19.14 7.48
N LEU A 119 15.41 -18.64 8.64
CA LEU A 119 14.04 -18.18 8.83
C LEU A 119 13.75 -16.94 8.00
N LEU A 120 14.65 -15.95 8.02
CA LEU A 120 14.48 -14.71 7.27
C LEU A 120 14.41 -14.96 5.76
N GLN A 121 15.12 -15.95 5.23
CA GLN A 121 15.00 -16.38 3.83
C GLN A 121 13.63 -16.99 3.47
N ARG A 122 12.77 -17.30 4.44
CA ARG A 122 11.45 -17.92 4.25
C ARG A 122 10.29 -17.03 4.67
N TRP A 123 10.53 -16.16 5.64
CA TRP A 123 9.55 -15.22 6.16
C TRP A 123 9.72 -13.82 5.53
N SER A 124 10.61 -13.68 4.55
CA SER A 124 10.91 -12.45 3.84
C SER A 124 11.65 -12.74 2.53
N ASP A 125 11.95 -11.70 1.76
CA ASP A 125 12.74 -11.76 0.52
C ASP A 125 14.25 -11.64 0.80
N LYS A 126 14.64 -11.66 2.07
CA LYS A 126 16.02 -11.43 2.49
C LYS A 126 16.96 -12.41 1.81
N ASP A 127 18.01 -11.83 1.23
CA ASP A 127 19.13 -12.51 0.59
C ASP A 127 18.76 -13.27 -0.70
N PHE A 128 17.50 -13.25 -1.16
CA PHE A 128 17.05 -14.07 -2.29
C PHE A 128 18.00 -14.03 -3.50
N TYR A 129 18.46 -12.87 -3.99
CA TYR A 129 19.35 -12.83 -5.17
C TYR A 129 20.86 -13.03 -4.89
N ASN A 130 21.29 -13.20 -3.64
CA ASN A 130 22.73 -13.22 -3.28
C ASN A 130 23.27 -14.58 -2.82
N HIS A 131 22.45 -15.65 -2.82
CA HIS A 131 22.88 -17.02 -2.47
C HIS A 131 22.07 -18.12 -3.18
N GLY A 132 22.73 -19.24 -3.51
CA GLY A 132 22.07 -20.49 -3.90
C GLY A 132 22.03 -20.78 -5.41
N ALA A 133 22.06 -22.07 -5.78
CA ALA A 133 21.99 -22.54 -7.16
C ALA A 133 20.57 -22.96 -7.60
N VAL A 134 19.63 -23.12 -6.65
CA VAL A 134 18.23 -23.50 -6.88
C VAL A 134 17.34 -22.69 -5.93
N GLN A 135 16.47 -21.86 -6.48
CA GLN A 135 15.53 -21.00 -5.74
C GLN A 135 14.10 -21.26 -6.24
N SER A 136 13.11 -21.04 -5.38
CA SER A 136 11.70 -20.92 -5.80
C SER A 136 11.56 -19.77 -6.79
N PRO A 137 10.53 -19.78 -7.66
CA PRO A 137 10.14 -18.58 -8.40
C PRO A 137 9.89 -17.40 -7.43
N PRO A 138 10.29 -16.16 -7.75
CA PRO A 138 10.16 -15.01 -6.85
C PRO A 138 8.74 -14.73 -6.37
N ASP A 139 7.75 -14.80 -7.27
CA ASP A 139 6.33 -14.66 -6.93
C ASP A 139 5.90 -15.72 -5.91
N ARG A 140 6.31 -16.97 -6.10
CA ARG A 140 6.05 -18.03 -5.14
C ARG A 140 6.74 -17.78 -3.80
N GLN A 141 8.00 -17.35 -3.80
CA GLN A 141 8.71 -17.00 -2.57
C GLN A 141 7.97 -15.92 -1.77
N PHE A 142 7.48 -14.89 -2.46
CA PHE A 142 6.75 -13.79 -1.84
C PHE A 142 5.42 -14.28 -1.23
N PHE A 143 4.59 -14.99 -2.00
CA PHE A 143 3.27 -15.41 -1.52
C PHE A 143 3.32 -16.56 -0.49
N ASP A 144 4.32 -17.45 -0.55
CA ASP A 144 4.48 -18.54 0.42
C ASP A 144 4.89 -18.00 1.81
N THR A 145 5.51 -16.80 1.89
CA THR A 145 5.97 -16.17 3.15
C THR A 145 4.84 -16.03 4.18
N PHE A 146 3.64 -15.61 3.75
CA PHE A 146 2.53 -15.29 4.67
C PHE A 146 2.08 -16.50 5.49
N ALA A 147 2.10 -17.70 4.91
CA ALA A 147 1.70 -18.92 5.60
C ALA A 147 2.55 -19.22 6.84
N TYR A 148 3.81 -18.77 6.86
CA TYR A 148 4.72 -19.02 7.97
C TYR A 148 4.35 -18.25 9.23
N PHE A 149 3.95 -16.98 9.11
CA PHE A 149 3.64 -16.12 10.25
C PHE A 149 2.13 -15.91 10.50
N ASN A 150 1.27 -16.35 9.58
CA ASN A 150 -0.20 -16.30 9.73
C ASN A 150 -0.72 -16.73 11.12
N PRO A 151 -0.17 -17.75 11.80
CA PRO A 151 -0.63 -18.15 13.13
C PRO A 151 -0.61 -17.04 14.20
N VAL A 152 0.21 -16.00 14.04
CA VAL A 152 0.34 -14.86 14.96
C VAL A 152 0.08 -13.50 14.30
N ALA A 153 -0.19 -13.46 12.99
CA ALA A 153 -0.27 -12.22 12.21
C ALA A 153 -1.31 -11.22 12.77
N SER A 154 -2.43 -11.75 13.26
CA SER A 154 -3.58 -10.97 13.76
C SER A 154 -3.68 -10.95 15.30
N THR A 155 -2.76 -11.56 16.06
CA THR A 155 -2.90 -11.70 17.52
C THR A 155 -2.51 -10.44 18.30
N ASN A 156 -1.63 -9.61 17.74
CA ASN A 156 -1.02 -8.47 18.42
C ASN A 156 -1.18 -7.14 17.64
N ALA A 157 -2.34 -6.96 16.98
CA ALA A 157 -2.56 -5.83 16.05
C ALA A 157 -2.41 -4.42 16.66
N VAL A 158 -2.70 -4.24 17.94
CA VAL A 158 -2.47 -2.95 18.64
C VAL A 158 -0.97 -2.60 18.67
N ASP A 159 -0.11 -3.56 19.05
CA ASP A 159 1.35 -3.39 19.07
C ASP A 159 1.89 -3.19 17.64
N GLY A 160 1.42 -4.01 16.69
CA GLY A 160 1.82 -3.91 15.29
C GLY A 160 1.55 -2.53 14.68
N LEU A 161 0.32 -2.01 14.80
CA LEU A 161 -0.05 -0.72 14.23
C LEU A 161 0.64 0.47 14.93
N GLN A 162 0.91 0.38 16.23
CA GLN A 162 1.72 1.40 16.93
C GLN A 162 3.16 1.42 16.42
N ARG A 163 3.78 0.27 16.16
CA ARG A 163 5.14 0.19 15.60
C ARG A 163 5.18 0.74 14.18
N LEU A 164 4.20 0.41 13.34
CA LEU A 164 4.08 0.96 11.98
C LEU A 164 3.94 2.48 12.02
N LYS A 165 3.12 3.03 12.92
CA LYS A 165 3.05 4.48 13.17
C LYS A 165 4.41 5.07 13.54
N GLN A 166 5.14 4.46 14.48
CA GLN A 166 6.45 4.99 14.90
C GLN A 166 7.47 4.98 13.76
N ARG A 167 7.53 3.91 12.96
CA ARG A 167 8.39 3.85 11.75
C ARG A 167 8.01 4.93 10.74
N ALA A 168 6.72 5.07 10.44
CA ALA A 168 6.23 6.09 9.53
C ALA A 168 6.63 7.51 9.97
N ILE A 169 6.49 7.84 11.26
CA ILE A 169 6.91 9.14 11.81
C ILE A 169 8.43 9.32 11.67
N GLN A 170 9.23 8.30 11.97
CA GLN A 170 10.69 8.35 11.84
C GLN A 170 11.14 8.55 10.38
N GLU A 171 10.34 8.07 9.44
CA GLU A 171 10.53 8.28 8.02
C GLU A 171 9.81 9.52 7.48
N ASN A 172 9.32 10.44 8.30
CA ASN A 172 8.63 11.66 7.87
C ASN A 172 7.35 11.45 7.03
N LEU A 173 6.64 10.34 7.27
CA LEU A 173 5.27 10.14 6.82
C LEU A 173 4.30 10.72 7.85
N SER A 174 3.10 11.06 7.40
CA SER A 174 1.99 11.52 8.23
C SER A 174 0.73 10.68 8.07
N TYR A 175 0.71 9.74 7.12
CA TYR A 175 -0.48 8.98 6.81
C TYR A 175 -0.15 7.56 6.31
N ILE A 176 -0.94 6.57 6.74
CA ILE A 176 -0.99 5.24 6.14
C ILE A 176 -2.45 4.90 5.85
N GLU A 177 -2.72 4.44 4.63
CA GLU A 177 -3.95 3.72 4.27
C GLU A 177 -3.60 2.24 4.12
N THR A 178 -3.93 1.43 5.13
CA THR A 178 -3.49 0.03 5.20
C THR A 178 -4.60 -0.93 4.81
N ILE A 179 -4.24 -1.90 3.97
CA ILE A 179 -5.04 -3.07 3.66
C ILE A 179 -4.96 -3.97 4.89
N TYR A 180 -6.08 -4.07 5.59
CA TYR A 180 -6.14 -4.53 6.98
C TYR A 180 -7.11 -5.67 7.15
N GLU A 181 -6.58 -6.81 7.61
CA GLU A 181 -7.31 -8.03 7.98
C GLU A 181 -8.28 -8.57 6.91
N ILE A 182 -8.35 -9.89 6.83
CA ILE A 182 -9.29 -10.55 5.94
C ILE A 182 -10.73 -10.20 6.32
N ALA A 183 -11.57 -9.84 5.33
CA ALA A 183 -12.97 -9.55 5.58
C ALA A 183 -13.74 -10.83 5.97
N PRO A 184 -14.84 -10.72 6.75
CA PRO A 184 -15.71 -11.86 7.07
C PRO A 184 -16.12 -12.65 5.82
N ILE A 185 -16.03 -13.96 5.93
CA ILE A 185 -16.13 -14.92 4.83
C ILE A 185 -17.18 -15.98 5.16
N ALA A 186 -17.94 -16.38 4.15
CA ALA A 186 -18.90 -17.48 4.22
C ALA A 186 -18.87 -18.28 2.92
N GLN A 187 -19.29 -19.54 2.99
CA GLN A 187 -19.34 -20.44 1.84
C GLN A 187 -20.80 -20.81 1.53
N ASP A 188 -21.13 -20.85 0.24
CA ASP A 188 -22.42 -21.34 -0.27
C ASP A 188 -22.17 -22.21 -1.51
N ALA A 189 -22.27 -23.53 -1.32
CA ALA A 189 -21.92 -24.50 -2.36
C ALA A 189 -22.86 -24.45 -3.59
N ASP A 190 -24.12 -24.07 -3.40
CA ASP A 190 -25.08 -23.94 -4.50
C ASP A 190 -24.75 -22.72 -5.36
N PHE A 191 -24.40 -21.60 -4.71
CA PHE A 191 -23.89 -20.41 -5.39
C PHE A 191 -22.60 -20.73 -6.14
N ASP A 192 -21.64 -21.43 -5.52
CA ASP A 192 -20.37 -21.81 -6.16
C ASP A 192 -20.60 -22.66 -7.40
N LYS A 193 -21.46 -23.69 -7.29
CA LYS A 193 -21.81 -24.56 -8.43
C LYS A 193 -22.44 -23.76 -9.57
N LYS A 194 -23.32 -22.81 -9.24
CA LYS A 194 -23.98 -21.95 -10.24
C LYS A 194 -22.99 -20.97 -10.88
N ALA A 195 -22.08 -20.41 -10.10
CA ALA A 195 -21.02 -19.52 -10.57
C ALA A 195 -20.07 -20.24 -11.54
N LEU A 196 -19.63 -21.45 -11.19
CA LEU A 196 -18.77 -22.29 -12.04
C LEU A 196 -19.45 -22.71 -13.35
N ALA A 197 -20.79 -22.74 -13.39
CA ALA A 197 -21.57 -22.96 -14.60
C ALA A 197 -21.81 -21.68 -15.42
N GLY A 198 -21.28 -20.52 -15.00
CA GLY A 198 -21.48 -19.23 -15.67
C GLY A 198 -22.89 -18.65 -15.51
N GLY A 199 -23.68 -19.15 -14.56
CA GLY A 199 -25.13 -18.88 -14.47
C GLY A 199 -25.54 -17.84 -13.42
N VAL A 200 -24.61 -17.14 -12.76
CA VAL A 200 -24.93 -16.19 -11.68
C VAL A 200 -25.45 -14.87 -12.26
N SER A 201 -26.55 -14.39 -11.69
CA SER A 201 -27.20 -13.11 -12.02
C SER A 201 -27.29 -12.18 -10.81
N ASP A 202 -27.72 -10.93 -11.02
CA ASP A 202 -28.00 -9.97 -9.94
C ASP A 202 -29.00 -10.50 -8.90
N ALA A 203 -29.94 -11.34 -9.31
CA ALA A 203 -30.89 -11.98 -8.39
C ALA A 203 -30.21 -12.99 -7.46
N ASP A 204 -29.19 -13.69 -7.96
CA ASP A 204 -28.41 -14.65 -7.17
C ASP A 204 -27.50 -13.94 -6.17
N PHE A 205 -26.87 -12.84 -6.59
CA PHE A 205 -26.14 -11.96 -5.68
C PHE A 205 -27.06 -11.42 -4.57
N ALA A 206 -28.26 -10.94 -4.92
CA ALA A 206 -29.23 -10.48 -3.94
C ALA A 206 -29.66 -11.59 -2.96
N ALA A 207 -29.92 -12.79 -3.47
CA ALA A 207 -30.31 -13.94 -2.67
C ALA A 207 -29.20 -14.37 -1.69
N LEU A 208 -27.95 -14.41 -2.13
CA LEU A 208 -26.82 -14.70 -1.25
C LEU A 208 -26.64 -13.62 -0.18
N ILE A 209 -26.79 -12.32 -0.52
CA ILE A 209 -26.80 -11.26 0.50
C ILE A 209 -27.90 -11.48 1.54
N THR A 210 -29.12 -11.83 1.11
CA THR A 210 -30.22 -12.10 2.05
C THR A 210 -29.90 -13.28 3.00
N LYS A 211 -29.28 -14.34 2.49
CA LYS A 211 -28.80 -15.45 3.33
C LYS A 211 -27.76 -14.97 4.35
N LEU A 212 -26.76 -14.19 3.89
CA LEU A 212 -25.71 -13.63 4.75
C LEU A 212 -26.27 -12.66 5.81
N ASP A 213 -27.31 -11.90 5.48
CA ASP A 213 -28.00 -11.00 6.42
C ASP A 213 -28.73 -11.77 7.54
N GLN A 214 -29.19 -12.98 7.25
CA GLN A 214 -29.87 -13.85 8.20
C GLN A 214 -28.90 -14.74 9.00
N ASP A 215 -27.65 -14.89 8.54
CA ASP A 215 -26.61 -15.66 9.23
C ASP A 215 -26.06 -14.87 10.43
N GLN A 216 -26.43 -15.32 11.63
CA GLN A 216 -26.01 -14.70 12.89
C GLN A 216 -24.49 -14.75 13.12
N ALA A 217 -23.80 -15.81 12.66
CA ALA A 217 -22.36 -15.92 12.79
C ALA A 217 -21.66 -14.91 11.88
N PHE A 218 -22.12 -14.78 10.63
CA PHE A 218 -21.59 -13.81 9.69
C PHE A 218 -21.78 -12.36 10.18
N GLN A 219 -22.97 -12.02 10.69
CA GLN A 219 -23.21 -10.71 11.32
C GLN A 219 -22.32 -10.51 12.57
N GLY A 220 -22.13 -11.56 13.38
CA GLY A 220 -21.23 -11.55 14.52
C GLY A 220 -19.78 -11.25 14.12
N TRP A 221 -19.28 -11.83 13.03
CA TRP A 221 -17.94 -11.57 12.51
C TRP A 221 -17.77 -10.14 11.98
N ILE A 222 -18.79 -9.57 11.33
CA ILE A 222 -18.79 -8.14 10.95
C ILE A 222 -18.67 -7.26 12.20
N GLY A 223 -19.46 -7.54 13.24
CA GLY A 223 -19.37 -6.83 14.52
C GLY A 223 -18.01 -6.96 15.19
N ALA A 224 -17.42 -8.16 15.16
CA ALA A 224 -16.08 -8.42 15.70
C ALA A 224 -15.01 -7.64 14.95
N TYR A 225 -15.08 -7.57 13.62
CA TYR A 225 -14.16 -6.77 12.81
C TYR A 225 -14.26 -5.27 13.14
N LEU A 226 -15.48 -4.73 13.25
CA LEU A 226 -15.69 -3.32 13.63
C LEU A 226 -15.08 -3.01 15.00
N LYS A 227 -15.35 -3.86 15.99
CA LYS A 227 -14.78 -3.73 17.34
C LYS A 227 -13.25 -3.82 17.32
N ASN A 228 -12.69 -4.69 16.48
CA ASN A 228 -11.25 -4.80 16.29
C ASN A 228 -10.67 -3.47 15.77
N VAL A 229 -11.23 -2.92 14.68
CA VAL A 229 -10.82 -1.60 14.16
C VAL A 229 -10.92 -0.49 15.21
N GLU A 230 -11.99 -0.46 16.01
CA GLU A 230 -12.12 0.48 17.13
C GLU A 230 -10.99 0.33 18.15
N THR A 231 -10.68 -0.91 18.52
CA THR A 231 -9.62 -1.24 19.48
C THR A 231 -8.25 -0.82 18.97
N VAL A 232 -7.90 -1.25 17.76
CA VAL A 232 -6.56 -1.01 17.22
C VAL A 232 -6.32 0.42 16.76
N SER A 233 -7.39 1.17 16.48
CA SER A 233 -7.29 2.58 16.09
C SER A 233 -7.25 3.54 17.27
N ALA A 234 -7.45 3.06 18.50
CA ALA A 234 -7.37 3.87 19.70
C ALA A 234 -5.92 4.39 19.91
N GLY A 235 -5.75 5.71 19.96
CA GLY A 235 -4.43 6.34 20.15
C GLY A 235 -3.48 6.28 18.94
N ILE A 236 -3.96 5.84 17.77
CA ILE A 236 -3.16 5.86 16.53
C ILE A 236 -3.14 7.27 15.94
N ASP A 237 -4.29 7.89 15.73
CA ASP A 237 -4.36 9.26 15.21
C ASP A 237 -3.88 10.26 16.26
N ASP A 238 -3.00 11.17 15.86
CA ASP A 238 -2.57 12.32 16.66
C ASP A 238 -2.24 13.54 15.76
N ALA A 239 -1.58 14.55 16.31
CA ALA A 239 -1.22 15.75 15.56
C ALA A 239 -0.26 15.50 14.38
N ASN A 240 0.52 14.42 14.44
CA ASN A 240 1.60 14.11 13.49
C ASN A 240 1.26 12.96 12.53
N PHE A 241 0.30 12.10 12.90
CA PHE A 241 0.01 10.88 12.17
C PHE A 241 -1.49 10.54 12.10
N THR A 242 -1.89 9.86 11.03
CA THR A 242 -3.25 9.38 10.80
C THR A 242 -3.19 8.00 10.14
N LEU A 243 -4.11 7.10 10.48
CA LEU A 243 -4.18 5.76 9.86
C LEU A 243 -5.62 5.39 9.50
N ARG A 244 -5.82 4.83 8.31
CA ARG A 244 -7.13 4.31 7.86
C ARG A 244 -6.98 2.91 7.31
N TYR A 245 -8.11 2.21 7.20
CA TYR A 245 -8.15 0.78 6.94
C TYR A 245 -8.94 0.47 5.66
N GLN A 246 -8.54 -0.60 4.99
CA GLN A 246 -9.30 -1.22 3.90
C GLN A 246 -9.43 -2.73 4.16
N PRO A 247 -10.63 -3.28 4.42
CA PRO A 247 -10.85 -4.71 4.34
C PRO A 247 -10.69 -5.20 2.90
N PHE A 248 -10.39 -6.49 2.75
CA PHE A 248 -10.17 -7.09 1.44
C PHE A 248 -10.82 -8.46 1.27
N ALA A 249 -11.07 -8.81 0.00
CA ALA A 249 -11.38 -10.16 -0.44
C ALA A 249 -10.13 -10.86 -1.02
N LEU A 250 -10.04 -12.18 -0.83
CA LEU A 250 -8.97 -13.01 -1.40
C LEU A 250 -9.44 -13.61 -2.73
N ARG A 251 -8.84 -13.17 -3.85
CA ARG A 251 -9.31 -13.51 -5.21
C ARG A 251 -9.16 -14.97 -5.63
N PHE A 252 -8.38 -15.77 -4.90
CA PHE A 252 -8.09 -17.17 -5.24
C PHE A 252 -9.02 -18.17 -4.54
N LEU A 253 -10.06 -17.69 -3.85
CA LEU A 253 -11.06 -18.51 -3.16
C LEU A 253 -12.29 -18.81 -4.04
N SER A 254 -13.22 -19.62 -3.52
CA SER A 254 -14.47 -19.92 -4.24
C SER A 254 -15.35 -18.67 -4.44
N PRO A 255 -16.21 -18.63 -5.48
CA PRO A 255 -17.04 -17.46 -5.77
C PRO A 255 -17.87 -16.94 -4.60
N SER A 256 -18.48 -17.81 -3.79
CA SER A 256 -19.27 -17.43 -2.60
C SER A 256 -18.40 -16.84 -1.50
N GLN A 257 -17.18 -17.37 -1.31
CA GLN A 257 -16.20 -16.83 -0.38
C GLN A 257 -15.74 -15.44 -0.80
N VAL A 258 -15.36 -15.25 -2.07
CA VAL A 258 -14.97 -13.93 -2.58
C VAL A 258 -16.14 -12.94 -2.45
N PHE A 259 -17.35 -13.34 -2.87
CA PHE A 259 -18.49 -12.44 -2.82
C PHE A 259 -18.91 -12.06 -1.39
N SER A 260 -18.92 -13.02 -0.46
CA SER A 260 -19.24 -12.72 0.94
C SER A 260 -18.24 -11.77 1.58
N GLN A 261 -16.95 -11.88 1.23
CA GLN A 261 -15.92 -10.92 1.64
C GLN A 261 -16.12 -9.53 1.03
N ILE A 262 -16.48 -9.45 -0.25
CA ILE A 262 -16.85 -8.17 -0.88
C ILE A 262 -18.07 -7.58 -0.14
N VAL A 263 -19.11 -8.37 0.12
CA VAL A 263 -20.32 -7.94 0.83
C VAL A 263 -19.98 -7.39 2.23
N SER A 264 -19.21 -8.14 3.02
CA SER A 264 -18.82 -7.68 4.36
C SER A 264 -17.93 -6.45 4.30
N SER A 265 -16.99 -6.37 3.36
CA SER A 265 -16.10 -5.20 3.17
C SER A 265 -16.88 -3.91 2.88
N PHE A 266 -17.88 -3.96 2.00
CA PHE A 266 -18.74 -2.80 1.71
C PHE A 266 -19.58 -2.38 2.91
N LYS A 267 -20.09 -3.33 3.69
CA LYS A 267 -20.82 -3.03 4.94
C LYS A 267 -19.90 -2.38 5.96
N LEU A 268 -18.69 -2.92 6.15
CA LEU A 268 -17.67 -2.39 7.04
C LEU A 268 -17.30 -0.94 6.68
N ALA A 269 -16.94 -0.68 5.41
CA ALA A 269 -16.61 0.66 4.91
C ALA A 269 -17.76 1.65 5.02
N SER A 270 -19.02 1.18 4.95
CA SER A 270 -20.20 2.03 5.13
C SER A 270 -20.54 2.31 6.60
N SER A 271 -20.04 1.50 7.53
CA SER A 271 -20.43 1.55 8.95
C SER A 271 -19.41 2.26 9.84
N ASN A 272 -18.16 2.39 9.39
CA ASN A 272 -17.09 3.01 10.18
C ASN A 272 -16.26 3.99 9.34
N PRO A 273 -16.19 5.29 9.69
CA PRO A 273 -15.48 6.30 8.91
C PRO A 273 -13.94 6.11 8.87
N LYS A 274 -13.38 5.25 9.73
CA LYS A 274 -11.95 4.88 9.66
C LYS A 274 -11.67 3.83 8.59
N ILE A 275 -12.69 3.13 8.10
CA ILE A 275 -12.62 2.18 7.00
C ILE A 275 -12.98 2.92 5.71
N VAL A 276 -11.97 3.25 4.90
CA VAL A 276 -12.11 4.27 3.85
C VAL A 276 -12.23 3.70 2.44
N GLY A 277 -11.95 2.42 2.27
CA GLY A 277 -12.05 1.74 0.98
C GLY A 277 -12.15 0.23 1.12
N VAL A 278 -12.31 -0.44 -0.02
CA VAL A 278 -12.31 -1.90 -0.14
C VAL A 278 -11.28 -2.31 -1.18
N ASN A 279 -10.62 -3.43 -0.92
CA ASN A 279 -9.59 -3.99 -1.78
C ASN A 279 -9.91 -5.45 -2.20
N ILE A 280 -9.14 -5.95 -3.16
CA ILE A 280 -9.08 -7.36 -3.54
C ILE A 280 -7.62 -7.74 -3.75
N VAL A 281 -7.14 -8.72 -2.99
CA VAL A 281 -5.71 -9.06 -2.89
C VAL A 281 -5.48 -10.54 -3.16
N GLY A 282 -4.22 -10.95 -3.12
CA GLY A 282 -3.77 -12.31 -3.41
C GLY A 282 -3.26 -12.43 -4.85
N GLN A 283 -2.46 -13.48 -5.10
CA GLN A 283 -1.76 -13.67 -6.36
C GLN A 283 -2.72 -13.60 -7.56
N GLU A 284 -2.49 -12.64 -8.47
CA GLU A 284 -3.35 -12.41 -9.63
C GLU A 284 -3.19 -13.49 -10.71
N SER A 285 -2.01 -14.12 -10.80
CA SER A 285 -1.66 -15.09 -11.85
C SER A 285 -2.21 -16.50 -11.65
N VAL A 286 -2.74 -16.86 -10.47
CA VAL A 286 -3.22 -18.23 -10.22
C VAL A 286 -4.55 -18.51 -10.93
N ASN A 287 -4.81 -19.79 -11.21
CA ASN A 287 -5.94 -20.23 -12.05
C ASN A 287 -7.30 -19.66 -11.62
N VAL A 288 -7.63 -19.64 -10.33
CA VAL A 288 -8.93 -19.13 -9.85
C VAL A 288 -9.03 -17.62 -10.09
N SER A 289 -7.98 -16.86 -9.73
CA SER A 289 -7.90 -15.42 -9.94
C SER A 289 -8.14 -15.03 -11.39
N MET A 290 -7.46 -15.71 -12.32
CA MET A 290 -7.56 -15.45 -13.76
C MET A 290 -8.91 -15.88 -14.34
N ARG A 291 -9.39 -17.08 -13.97
CA ARG A 291 -10.67 -17.62 -14.46
C ARG A 291 -11.86 -16.76 -14.03
N ASP A 292 -11.86 -16.29 -12.78
CA ASP A 292 -13.03 -15.66 -12.16
C ASP A 292 -12.95 -14.12 -12.16
N TYR A 293 -11.90 -13.50 -12.73
CA TYR A 293 -11.70 -12.04 -12.67
C TYR A 293 -12.92 -11.24 -13.15
N ALA A 294 -13.51 -11.62 -14.29
CA ALA A 294 -14.71 -10.98 -14.82
C ALA A 294 -15.89 -11.07 -13.82
N LEU A 295 -16.05 -12.21 -13.16
CA LEU A 295 -17.07 -12.40 -12.13
C LEU A 295 -16.79 -11.54 -10.89
N HIS A 296 -15.53 -11.46 -10.43
CA HIS A 296 -15.13 -10.57 -9.34
C HIS A 296 -15.49 -9.12 -9.64
N MET A 297 -15.24 -8.64 -10.86
CA MET A 297 -15.60 -7.27 -11.25
C MET A 297 -17.11 -7.03 -11.26
N GLN A 298 -17.92 -8.00 -11.70
CA GLN A 298 -19.39 -7.91 -11.59
C GLN A 298 -19.87 -7.90 -10.14
N MET A 299 -19.24 -8.68 -9.26
CA MET A 299 -19.53 -8.67 -7.81
C MET A 299 -19.28 -7.28 -7.21
N PHE A 300 -18.14 -6.65 -7.52
CA PHE A 300 -17.85 -5.28 -7.11
C PHE A 300 -18.85 -4.28 -7.68
N LYS A 301 -19.17 -4.37 -8.98
CA LYS A 301 -20.16 -3.51 -9.64
C LYS A 301 -21.52 -3.57 -8.94
N PHE A 302 -21.99 -4.78 -8.62
CA PHE A 302 -23.26 -5.00 -7.95
C PHE A 302 -23.28 -4.35 -6.56
N MET A 303 -22.20 -4.50 -5.79
CA MET A 303 -22.09 -3.87 -4.48
C MET A 303 -21.93 -2.35 -4.57
N LYS A 304 -21.18 -1.84 -5.56
CA LYS A 304 -21.00 -0.42 -5.82
C LYS A 304 -22.32 0.29 -6.16
N ALA A 305 -23.24 -0.38 -6.86
CA ALA A 305 -24.58 0.14 -7.11
C ALA A 305 -25.41 0.34 -5.83
N LYS A 306 -25.22 -0.53 -4.82
CA LYS A 306 -25.87 -0.42 -3.50
C LYS A 306 -25.19 0.57 -2.56
N TYR A 307 -23.88 0.76 -2.72
CA TYR A 307 -23.03 1.59 -1.84
C TYR A 307 -22.14 2.52 -2.68
N PRO A 308 -22.72 3.51 -3.39
CA PRO A 308 -22.01 4.34 -4.36
C PRO A 308 -20.84 5.14 -3.77
N GLN A 309 -20.90 5.46 -2.47
CA GLN A 309 -19.88 6.21 -1.74
C GLN A 309 -18.62 5.40 -1.42
N VAL A 310 -18.69 4.07 -1.31
CA VAL A 310 -17.56 3.22 -0.90
C VAL A 310 -16.46 3.25 -1.97
N LYS A 311 -15.25 3.64 -1.59
CA LYS A 311 -14.11 3.73 -2.53
C LYS A 311 -13.45 2.37 -2.74
N LEU A 312 -12.87 2.17 -3.92
CA LEU A 312 -12.21 0.93 -4.32
C LEU A 312 -10.76 1.25 -4.75
N ALA A 313 -9.79 0.54 -4.19
CA ALA A 313 -8.38 0.61 -4.60
C ALA A 313 -7.93 -0.81 -5.00
N LEU A 314 -8.37 -1.30 -6.15
CA LEU A 314 -8.23 -2.72 -6.48
C LEU A 314 -6.81 -3.01 -6.98
N HIS A 315 -6.17 -4.08 -6.49
CA HIS A 315 -5.03 -4.65 -7.21
C HIS A 315 -5.51 -5.11 -8.59
N ALA A 316 -4.90 -4.59 -9.64
CA ALA A 316 -5.27 -4.97 -10.99
C ALA A 316 -4.06 -4.81 -11.91
N GLY A 317 -3.80 -5.86 -12.69
CA GLY A 317 -2.73 -5.86 -13.66
C GLY A 317 -1.36 -6.03 -13.04
N GLU A 318 -1.23 -6.64 -11.86
CA GLU A 318 0.04 -7.10 -11.31
C GLU A 318 0.46 -8.41 -12.00
N LEU A 319 0.66 -8.31 -13.31
CA LEU A 319 0.95 -9.42 -14.20
C LEU A 319 2.04 -9.02 -15.19
N SER A 320 2.73 -10.02 -15.72
CA SER A 320 3.75 -9.84 -16.75
C SER A 320 3.73 -10.96 -17.79
N LEU A 321 4.31 -10.70 -18.96
CA LEU A 321 4.48 -11.71 -19.99
C LEU A 321 5.34 -12.86 -19.46
N GLY A 322 4.82 -14.09 -19.56
CA GLY A 322 5.47 -15.30 -19.05
C GLY A 322 4.87 -15.84 -17.76
N MET A 323 4.13 -15.01 -16.99
CA MET A 323 3.37 -15.47 -15.81
C MET A 323 2.00 -16.05 -16.18
N VAL A 324 1.36 -15.49 -17.19
CA VAL A 324 0.04 -15.90 -17.70
C VAL A 324 0.04 -15.93 -19.24
N PRO A 325 -0.91 -16.62 -19.89
CA PRO A 325 -1.11 -16.50 -21.33
C PRO A 325 -1.32 -15.04 -21.75
N PRO A 326 -0.86 -14.60 -22.95
CA PRO A 326 -0.95 -13.21 -23.37
C PRO A 326 -2.36 -12.61 -23.31
N GLU A 327 -3.40 -13.41 -23.57
CA GLU A 327 -4.80 -13.00 -23.49
C GLU A 327 -5.22 -12.59 -22.06
N GLY A 328 -4.51 -13.11 -21.06
CA GLY A 328 -4.68 -12.74 -19.66
C GLY A 328 -4.15 -11.36 -19.31
N LEU A 329 -3.43 -10.67 -20.18
CA LEU A 329 -2.83 -9.35 -19.88
C LEU A 329 -3.68 -8.18 -20.40
N THR A 330 -4.87 -8.43 -20.95
CA THR A 330 -5.51 -7.49 -21.88
C THR A 330 -6.74 -6.76 -21.32
N PHE A 331 -7.04 -6.91 -20.03
CA PHE A 331 -8.32 -6.43 -19.46
C PHE A 331 -8.34 -6.05 -17.96
N HIS A 332 -7.34 -6.37 -17.15
CA HIS A 332 -7.44 -6.25 -15.69
C HIS A 332 -7.65 -4.80 -15.21
N ILE A 333 -6.76 -3.89 -15.60
CA ILE A 333 -6.87 -2.46 -15.23
C ILE A 333 -8.15 -1.88 -15.82
N LYS A 334 -8.45 -2.20 -17.08
CA LYS A 334 -9.64 -1.71 -17.76
C LYS A 334 -10.92 -2.10 -17.02
N ASP A 335 -11.08 -3.36 -16.64
CA ASP A 335 -12.31 -3.85 -16.03
C ASP A 335 -12.43 -3.46 -14.55
N ALA A 336 -11.31 -3.34 -13.83
CA ALA A 336 -11.30 -2.70 -12.50
C ALA A 336 -11.91 -1.28 -12.57
N ILE A 337 -11.58 -0.50 -13.60
CA ILE A 337 -12.09 0.86 -13.79
C ILE A 337 -13.53 0.85 -14.32
N ASP A 338 -13.78 0.16 -15.43
CA ASP A 338 -15.02 0.26 -16.20
C ASP A 338 -16.17 -0.51 -15.58
N VAL A 339 -15.88 -1.66 -14.98
CA VAL A 339 -16.89 -2.58 -14.45
C VAL A 339 -17.04 -2.36 -12.95
N ALA A 340 -15.96 -2.51 -12.19
CA ALA A 340 -16.02 -2.40 -10.73
C ALA A 340 -16.12 -0.95 -10.22
N GLY A 341 -15.60 0.02 -10.97
CA GLY A 341 -15.60 1.43 -10.58
C GLY A 341 -14.47 1.78 -9.60
N ALA A 342 -13.27 1.22 -9.84
CA ALA A 342 -12.05 1.50 -9.09
C ALA A 342 -11.73 3.00 -9.07
N SER A 343 -11.36 3.51 -7.88
CA SER A 343 -10.92 4.89 -7.67
C SER A 343 -9.39 5.01 -7.63
N ARG A 344 -8.68 3.91 -7.37
CA ARG A 344 -7.24 3.72 -7.55
C ARG A 344 -6.95 2.30 -8.04
N ILE A 345 -5.81 2.13 -8.69
CA ILE A 345 -5.32 0.85 -9.20
C ILE A 345 -4.02 0.49 -8.48
N GLY A 346 -4.01 -0.63 -7.77
CA GLY A 346 -2.81 -1.21 -7.19
C GLY A 346 -1.92 -1.82 -8.27
N HIS A 347 -0.62 -1.49 -8.26
CA HIS A 347 0.41 -1.94 -9.21
C HIS A 347 0.22 -1.41 -10.64
N GLY A 348 -0.79 -1.89 -11.37
CA GLY A 348 -1.05 -1.50 -12.76
C GLY A 348 0.10 -1.83 -13.72
N MET A 349 0.67 -3.03 -13.64
CA MET A 349 1.88 -3.41 -14.37
C MET A 349 1.62 -3.80 -15.83
N ASP A 350 0.47 -4.39 -16.14
CA ASP A 350 0.12 -4.90 -17.47
C ASP A 350 -0.46 -3.83 -18.42
N ILE A 351 -0.46 -2.54 -18.06
CA ILE A 351 -1.06 -1.45 -18.87
C ILE A 351 -0.54 -1.39 -20.30
N ALA A 352 0.69 -1.84 -20.57
CA ALA A 352 1.24 -1.86 -21.92
C ALA A 352 0.64 -2.99 -22.80
N HIS A 353 0.02 -3.99 -22.18
CA HIS A 353 -0.57 -5.17 -22.81
C HIS A 353 -2.11 -5.11 -22.89
N GLU A 354 -2.73 -4.21 -22.13
CA GLU A 354 -4.16 -3.91 -22.19
C GLU A 354 -4.66 -3.70 -23.63
N SER A 355 -5.92 -4.10 -23.92
CA SER A 355 -6.45 -4.09 -25.30
C SER A 355 -6.53 -2.68 -25.92
N ASN A 356 -6.63 -1.63 -25.09
CA ASN A 356 -6.69 -0.24 -25.55
C ASN A 356 -6.00 0.70 -24.54
N PRO A 357 -4.67 0.62 -24.42
CA PRO A 357 -3.95 1.19 -23.30
C PRO A 357 -3.95 2.73 -23.32
N LEU A 358 -3.98 3.33 -24.52
CA LEU A 358 -4.09 4.78 -24.69
C LEU A 358 -5.43 5.33 -24.19
N ALA A 359 -6.55 4.66 -24.49
CA ALA A 359 -7.86 5.08 -24.01
C ALA A 359 -7.99 4.90 -22.49
N ILE A 360 -7.44 3.80 -21.95
CA ILE A 360 -7.42 3.53 -20.51
C ILE A 360 -6.63 4.62 -19.78
N MET A 361 -5.39 4.89 -20.19
CA MET A 361 -4.57 5.95 -19.57
C MET A 361 -5.21 7.33 -19.70
N LYS A 362 -5.82 7.65 -20.86
CA LYS A 362 -6.57 8.91 -21.01
C LYS A 362 -7.71 9.00 -19.98
N LYS A 363 -8.48 7.93 -19.81
CA LYS A 363 -9.56 7.87 -18.82
C LYS A 363 -9.02 8.03 -17.39
N MET A 364 -7.92 7.36 -17.06
CA MET A 364 -7.28 7.47 -15.75
C MET A 364 -6.81 8.90 -15.45
N HIS A 365 -6.19 9.57 -16.42
CA HIS A 365 -5.84 10.99 -16.33
C HIS A 365 -7.08 11.87 -16.09
N ASP A 366 -8.09 11.77 -16.98
CA ASP A 366 -9.26 12.66 -16.96
C ASP A 366 -10.11 12.48 -15.70
N GLN A 367 -10.23 11.24 -15.22
CA GLN A 367 -11.01 10.88 -14.04
C GLN A 367 -10.17 10.89 -12.77
N LYS A 368 -8.88 11.21 -12.86
CA LYS A 368 -7.93 11.29 -11.75
C LYS A 368 -7.83 9.97 -10.95
N ILE A 369 -7.81 8.85 -11.66
CA ILE A 369 -7.64 7.51 -11.09
C ILE A 369 -6.15 7.25 -10.96
N ALA A 370 -5.66 7.21 -9.72
CA ALA A 370 -4.23 7.07 -9.45
C ALA A 370 -3.77 5.61 -9.48
N VAL A 371 -2.53 5.40 -9.92
CA VAL A 371 -1.81 4.13 -9.79
C VAL A 371 -0.97 4.14 -8.51
N GLU A 372 -1.04 3.08 -7.73
CA GLU A 372 -0.18 2.84 -6.58
C GLU A 372 1.04 2.04 -7.05
N VAL A 373 2.20 2.70 -7.15
CA VAL A 373 3.44 2.14 -7.72
C VAL A 373 4.33 1.59 -6.60
N ASN A 374 4.64 0.29 -6.67
CA ASN A 374 5.34 -0.48 -5.63
C ASN A 374 6.65 -1.05 -6.21
N LEU A 375 7.71 -0.24 -6.33
CA LEU A 375 8.86 -0.56 -7.21
C LEU A 375 9.67 -1.76 -6.74
N SER A 376 9.88 -1.92 -5.43
CA SER A 376 10.63 -3.08 -4.92
C SER A 376 9.82 -4.38 -5.07
N SER A 377 8.53 -4.33 -4.76
CA SER A 377 7.57 -5.43 -4.96
C SER A 377 7.52 -5.86 -6.42
N ASN A 378 7.37 -4.91 -7.36
CA ASN A 378 7.29 -5.22 -8.79
C ASN A 378 8.61 -5.81 -9.35
N ASP A 379 9.77 -5.35 -8.86
CA ASP A 379 11.08 -5.93 -9.20
C ASP A 379 11.18 -7.36 -8.68
N PHE A 380 10.75 -7.61 -7.44
CA PHE A 380 10.83 -8.93 -6.82
C PHE A 380 9.84 -9.92 -7.45
N ILE A 381 8.55 -9.63 -7.40
CA ILE A 381 7.47 -10.55 -7.80
C ILE A 381 7.48 -10.79 -9.31
N LEU A 382 7.65 -9.73 -10.10
CA LEU A 382 7.49 -9.79 -11.56
C LEU A 382 8.82 -9.80 -12.32
N GLY A 383 9.94 -9.49 -11.66
CA GLY A 383 11.22 -9.26 -12.34
C GLY A 383 11.24 -7.98 -13.17
N ILE A 384 10.29 -7.05 -12.97
CA ILE A 384 10.16 -5.84 -13.78
C ILE A 384 10.73 -4.62 -13.04
N LYS A 385 11.76 -4.02 -13.65
CA LYS A 385 12.39 -2.77 -13.18
C LYS A 385 12.89 -1.93 -14.35
N ASP A 386 13.44 -0.77 -14.02
CA ASP A 386 14.06 0.16 -14.98
C ASP A 386 13.11 0.45 -16.16
N GLN A 387 13.62 0.42 -17.39
CA GLN A 387 12.85 0.77 -18.58
C GLN A 387 11.68 -0.18 -18.89
N ALA A 388 11.61 -1.36 -18.26
CA ALA A 388 10.48 -2.27 -18.41
C ALA A 388 9.27 -1.88 -17.53
N HIS A 389 9.46 -1.04 -16.50
CA HIS A 389 8.39 -0.65 -15.60
C HIS A 389 7.47 0.42 -16.23
N PRO A 390 6.13 0.28 -16.16
CA PRO A 390 5.20 1.20 -16.82
C PRO A 390 5.04 2.57 -16.14
N VAL A 391 5.77 2.87 -15.07
CA VAL A 391 5.68 4.17 -14.39
C VAL A 391 6.04 5.32 -15.34
N THR A 392 6.94 5.07 -16.30
CA THR A 392 7.30 6.03 -17.34
C THR A 392 6.17 6.26 -18.36
N LEU A 393 5.30 5.27 -18.61
CA LEU A 393 4.10 5.43 -19.42
C LEU A 393 3.07 6.29 -18.68
N TYR A 394 2.80 5.99 -17.41
CA TYR A 394 1.89 6.80 -16.60
C TYR A 394 2.35 8.25 -16.51
N ARG A 395 3.65 8.48 -16.27
CA ARG A 395 4.28 9.81 -16.30
C ARG A 395 4.07 10.49 -17.66
N LYS A 396 4.35 9.81 -18.77
CA LYS A 396 4.24 10.37 -20.14
C LYS A 396 2.81 10.77 -20.50
N TYR A 397 1.82 9.99 -20.10
CA TYR A 397 0.40 10.24 -20.41
C TYR A 397 -0.34 11.03 -19.32
N GLY A 398 0.37 11.52 -18.30
CA GLY A 398 -0.18 12.34 -17.23
C GLY A 398 -1.09 11.59 -16.25
N VAL A 399 -1.12 10.25 -16.30
CA VAL A 399 -1.88 9.44 -15.33
C VAL A 399 -1.32 9.72 -13.93
N PRO A 400 -2.16 10.06 -12.94
CA PRO A 400 -1.66 10.27 -11.59
C PRO A 400 -1.15 8.96 -11.00
N TYR A 401 -0.09 9.04 -10.21
CA TYR A 401 0.42 7.90 -9.45
C TYR A 401 1.01 8.37 -8.13
N VAL A 402 1.17 7.42 -7.22
CA VAL A 402 1.82 7.58 -5.91
C VAL A 402 2.85 6.46 -5.75
N LEU A 403 3.85 6.67 -4.90
CA LEU A 403 4.78 5.61 -4.49
C LEU A 403 4.28 4.99 -3.18
N SER A 404 4.40 3.68 -3.03
CA SER A 404 3.93 2.93 -1.86
C SER A 404 4.80 1.70 -1.61
N THR A 405 4.71 1.13 -0.40
CA THR A 405 5.66 0.09 0.06
C THR A 405 5.20 -1.34 -0.16
N ASP A 406 3.89 -1.55 -0.32
CA ASP A 406 3.28 -2.88 -0.40
C ASP A 406 3.48 -3.70 0.89
N ASP A 407 4.45 -4.61 0.92
CA ASP A 407 4.78 -5.48 2.04
C ASP A 407 6.21 -5.21 2.56
N ALA A 408 6.42 -4.01 3.12
CA ALA A 408 7.73 -3.49 3.53
C ALA A 408 8.55 -4.43 4.44
N GLY A 409 7.90 -5.24 5.28
CA GLY A 409 8.53 -6.22 6.16
C GLY A 409 8.97 -7.51 5.47
N VAL A 410 8.23 -7.94 4.45
CA VAL A 410 8.60 -9.07 3.57
C VAL A 410 9.72 -8.64 2.63
N SER A 411 9.57 -7.52 1.93
CA SER A 411 10.60 -7.03 1.00
C SER A 411 11.79 -6.34 1.70
N ARG A 412 11.71 -6.21 3.03
CA ARG A 412 12.74 -5.61 3.89
C ARG A 412 13.14 -4.21 3.44
N ASN A 413 12.16 -3.45 3.00
CA ASN A 413 12.29 -2.10 2.46
C ASN A 413 11.47 -1.09 3.29
N ASN A 414 11.50 0.17 2.89
CA ASN A 414 10.61 1.20 3.43
C ASN A 414 10.30 2.26 2.37
N LEU A 415 9.41 3.22 2.70
CA LEU A 415 8.97 4.21 1.70
C LEU A 415 10.13 5.11 1.27
N SER A 416 11.08 5.41 2.17
CA SER A 416 12.28 6.16 1.79
C SER A 416 13.09 5.40 0.72
N GLY A 417 13.19 4.09 0.82
CA GLY A 417 13.81 3.21 -0.17
C GLY A 417 13.06 3.21 -1.52
N GLU A 418 11.74 3.21 -1.53
CA GLU A 418 10.94 3.35 -2.76
C GLU A 418 11.26 4.66 -3.50
N TYR A 419 11.38 5.78 -2.78
CA TYR A 419 11.77 7.06 -3.38
C TYR A 419 13.22 7.04 -3.90
N VAL A 420 14.15 6.37 -3.21
CA VAL A 420 15.53 6.18 -3.70
C VAL A 420 15.53 5.39 -5.02
N LEU A 421 14.81 4.27 -5.07
CA LEU A 421 14.67 3.46 -6.30
C LEU A 421 14.07 4.30 -7.42
N TYR A 422 13.02 5.07 -7.12
CA TYR A 422 12.36 5.93 -8.10
C TYR A 422 13.31 6.97 -8.69
N ALA A 423 14.04 7.68 -7.82
CA ALA A 423 14.97 8.71 -8.24
C ALA A 423 16.15 8.14 -9.03
N ALA A 424 16.72 7.02 -8.57
CA ALA A 424 17.86 6.39 -9.20
C ALA A 424 17.51 5.82 -10.60
N ARG A 425 16.35 5.17 -10.73
CA ARG A 425 15.96 4.47 -11.96
C ARG A 425 15.32 5.39 -13.01
N TYR A 426 14.55 6.40 -12.57
CA TYR A 426 13.70 7.20 -13.46
C TYR A 426 13.99 8.70 -13.47
N GLN A 427 14.99 9.15 -12.69
CA GLN A 427 15.55 10.51 -12.71
C GLN A 427 14.50 11.64 -12.83
N PRO A 428 13.47 11.67 -11.96
CA PRO A 428 12.47 12.74 -11.92
C PRO A 428 13.13 14.07 -11.51
N ASP A 429 12.46 15.21 -11.72
CA ASP A 429 12.88 16.45 -11.05
C ASP A 429 12.36 16.53 -9.61
N TYR A 430 12.88 17.50 -8.84
CA TYR A 430 12.45 17.68 -7.44
C TYR A 430 10.97 18.08 -7.32
N ALA A 431 10.42 18.82 -8.29
CA ALA A 431 9.03 19.25 -8.24
C ALA A 431 8.08 18.05 -8.40
N GLU A 432 8.44 17.09 -9.25
CA GLU A 432 7.74 15.83 -9.42
C GLU A 432 7.78 14.99 -8.14
N VAL A 433 8.96 14.83 -7.55
CA VAL A 433 9.14 14.12 -6.27
C VAL A 433 8.32 14.76 -5.14
N LYS A 434 8.39 16.09 -5.00
CA LYS A 434 7.59 16.85 -4.04
C LYS A 434 6.09 16.63 -4.31
N LYS A 435 5.67 16.67 -5.59
CA LYS A 435 4.28 16.42 -5.99
C LYS A 435 3.79 15.04 -5.56
N LEU A 436 4.60 13.98 -5.64
CA LEU A 436 4.22 12.64 -5.19
C LEU A 436 3.85 12.61 -3.69
N SER A 437 4.57 13.34 -2.84
CA SER A 437 4.22 13.48 -1.42
C SER A 437 2.85 14.13 -1.18
N TYR A 438 2.49 15.13 -1.99
CA TYR A 438 1.16 15.77 -1.89
C TYR A 438 0.07 14.89 -2.51
N ASP A 439 0.38 14.22 -3.62
CA ASP A 439 -0.54 13.35 -4.33
C ASP A 439 -0.95 12.15 -3.48
N SER A 440 -0.06 11.61 -2.65
CA SER A 440 -0.45 10.56 -1.69
C SER A 440 -1.49 11.02 -0.67
N ILE A 441 -1.60 12.32 -0.37
CA ILE A 441 -2.72 12.84 0.43
C ILE A 441 -3.95 13.14 -0.45
N ARG A 442 -3.77 13.72 -1.63
CA ARG A 442 -4.87 14.08 -2.55
C ARG A 442 -5.66 12.85 -3.02
N TYR A 443 -4.96 11.76 -3.34
CA TYR A 443 -5.54 10.50 -3.83
C TYR A 443 -5.92 9.52 -2.73
N SER A 444 -5.60 9.80 -1.46
CA SER A 444 -6.14 9.02 -0.33
C SER A 444 -7.68 9.01 -0.31
N PHE A 445 -8.27 8.07 0.42
CA PHE A 445 -9.71 8.03 0.67
C PHE A 445 -10.11 8.75 1.97
N LEU A 446 -9.22 9.56 2.53
CA LEU A 446 -9.51 10.42 3.67
C LEU A 446 -10.69 11.37 3.40
N ALA A 447 -11.39 11.72 4.48
CA ALA A 447 -12.33 12.83 4.46
C ALA A 447 -11.61 14.14 4.09
N GLU A 448 -12.32 15.05 3.41
CA GLU A 448 -11.71 16.28 2.90
C GLU A 448 -11.06 17.13 4.00
N ALA A 449 -11.68 17.21 5.18
CA ALA A 449 -11.11 17.92 6.32
C ALA A 449 -9.75 17.33 6.78
N ASP A 450 -9.61 16.01 6.76
CA ASP A 450 -8.34 15.34 7.07
C ASP A 450 -7.30 15.60 5.99
N LYS A 451 -7.69 15.58 4.71
CA LYS A 451 -6.79 15.93 3.60
C LYS A 451 -6.26 17.35 3.75
N GLN A 452 -7.14 18.33 3.98
CA GLN A 452 -6.74 19.73 4.15
C GLN A 452 -5.81 19.94 5.35
N ARG A 453 -6.07 19.26 6.47
CA ARG A 453 -5.20 19.27 7.64
C ARG A 453 -3.80 18.73 7.32
N LEU A 454 -3.73 17.57 6.66
CA LEU A 454 -2.46 16.92 6.33
C LEU A 454 -1.68 17.69 5.25
N LEU A 455 -2.34 18.22 4.23
CA LEU A 455 -1.71 19.06 3.20
C LEU A 455 -1.08 20.32 3.80
N LYS A 456 -1.81 21.01 4.70
CA LYS A 456 -1.28 22.19 5.41
C LYS A 456 -0.09 21.84 6.31
N ALA A 457 -0.14 20.69 6.98
CA ALA A 457 1.00 20.22 7.79
C ALA A 457 2.20 19.90 6.89
N LEU A 458 1.96 19.33 5.71
CA LEU A 458 2.99 18.98 4.73
C LEU A 458 3.72 20.23 4.20
N ASP A 459 3.02 21.35 3.98
CA ASP A 459 3.64 22.64 3.63
C ASP A 459 4.69 23.08 4.65
N GLY A 460 4.34 23.01 5.95
CA GLY A 460 5.26 23.34 7.03
C GLY A 460 6.46 22.39 7.12
N LYS A 461 6.23 21.09 6.88
CA LYS A 461 7.29 20.08 6.86
C LYS A 461 8.25 20.30 5.69
N PHE A 462 7.76 20.62 4.48
CA PHE A 462 8.62 20.93 3.34
C PHE A 462 9.42 22.20 3.55
N ALA A 463 8.80 23.27 4.05
CA ALA A 463 9.52 24.51 4.34
C ALA A 463 10.70 24.30 5.31
N LYS A 464 10.52 23.46 6.33
CA LYS A 464 11.60 23.07 7.25
C LYS A 464 12.68 22.24 6.55
N PHE A 465 12.29 21.19 5.84
CA PHE A 465 13.20 20.31 5.10
C PHE A 465 14.08 21.09 4.10
N GLU A 466 13.46 21.95 3.28
CA GLU A 466 14.16 22.72 2.26
C GLU A 466 15.15 23.72 2.88
N ALA A 467 14.79 24.34 4.02
CA ALA A 467 15.70 25.19 4.77
C ALA A 467 16.92 24.43 5.33
N GLU A 468 16.73 23.20 5.81
CA GLU A 468 17.81 22.34 6.30
C GLU A 468 18.78 21.95 5.17
N ILE A 469 18.25 21.52 4.01
CA ILE A 469 19.07 21.18 2.83
C ILE A 469 19.84 22.42 2.33
N ALA A 470 19.16 23.56 2.17
CA ALA A 470 19.80 24.79 1.73
C ALA A 470 20.91 25.25 2.69
N GLY A 471 20.69 25.12 3.99
CA GLY A 471 21.66 25.46 5.03
C GLY A 471 22.88 24.53 5.05
N ALA A 472 22.70 23.23 4.78
CA ALA A 472 23.79 22.27 4.68
C ALA A 472 24.67 22.53 3.46
N ASP A 473 24.05 22.78 2.30
CA ASP A 473 24.75 23.12 1.05
C ASP A 473 25.59 24.40 1.15
N ALA A 474 25.06 25.42 1.83
CA ALA A 474 25.77 26.67 2.04
C ALA A 474 27.02 26.49 2.92
N LYS A 475 26.97 25.55 3.88
CA LYS A 475 28.12 25.22 4.73
C LYS A 475 29.15 24.37 4.01
N ALA A 476 28.74 23.40 3.19
CA ALA A 476 29.66 22.55 2.43
C ALA A 476 30.48 23.30 1.36
N LYS A 477 30.01 24.49 0.95
CA LYS A 477 30.71 25.37 -0.02
C LYS A 477 31.67 26.38 0.64
N ARG A 478 31.69 26.47 1.97
CA ARG A 478 32.65 27.27 2.75
C ARG A 478 33.79 26.38 3.20
#